data_AF-A0A428QTN9-F1
#
_entry.id   AF-A0A428QTN9-F1
#
_cell.length_a   1.000
_cell.length_b   1.000
_cell.length_c   1.000
_cell.angle_alpha   90.00
_cell.angle_beta   90.00
_cell.angle_gamma   90.00
#
_symmetry.space_group_name_H-M   'P 1'
#
loop_
_entity.id
_entity.type
_entity.pdbx_description
1 polymer ?
#
loop_
_entity_poly.entity_id
_entity_poly.type
_entity_poly.pdbx_seq_one_letter_code
_entity_poly.pdbx_strand_id
1 'polypeptide(L)'
;MDPLSITTGCVALLANLVSAGLAISNFIQDYKEAAEDFVTITRELIELRTIASTLQRDCDSSSASSIPVELRPHTATILKNCDDVVLQVQGLVDKYMASGKTGAAKWALRGKDDVAKLQVSLETHRNALGLTLGMISVSLTKAVKDDTTVIKEGMAEVREIATHVLKGVETLRKLEGAEQPGDRLDLAGRFMMLERYLDDMTSYADTVIGEDLWEDSETRSIRKICWATLLAGNSSRMYN
;
A
#
# COMPACT_ATOMS: atom_id res chain seq x y z
N MET A 1 1.24 18.93 3.74
CA MET A 1 1.82 17.89 4.59
C MET A 1 2.85 17.12 3.80
N ASP A 2 4.00 16.87 4.40
CA ASP A 2 5.08 16.07 3.84
C ASP A 2 4.90 14.57 4.16
N PRO A 3 5.53 13.65 3.39
CA PRO A 3 5.35 12.21 3.54
C PRO A 3 5.70 11.67 4.93
N LEU A 4 6.67 12.28 5.63
CA LEU A 4 7.09 11.84 6.97
C LEU A 4 5.97 12.05 8.00
N SER A 5 5.16 13.09 7.83
CA SER A 5 3.98 13.30 8.68
C SER A 5 2.92 12.20 8.49
N ILE A 6 2.79 11.65 7.28
CA ILE A 6 1.87 10.53 7.01
C ILE A 6 2.43 9.24 7.61
N THR A 7 3.73 8.96 7.42
CA THR A 7 4.41 7.81 8.08
C THR A 7 4.23 7.86 9.59
N THR A 8 4.46 9.03 10.21
CA THR A 8 4.30 9.22 11.65
C THR A 8 2.85 8.98 12.09
N GLY A 9 1.88 9.45 11.31
CA GLY A 9 0.46 9.16 11.56
C GLY A 9 0.14 7.67 11.47
N CYS A 10 0.75 6.94 10.52
CA CYS A 10 0.57 5.49 10.42
C CYS A 10 1.18 4.77 11.63
N VAL A 11 2.37 5.18 12.08
CA VAL A 11 2.99 4.65 13.31
C VAL A 11 2.08 4.84 14.52
N ALA A 12 1.54 6.05 14.69
CA ALA A 12 0.65 6.37 15.80
C ALA A 12 -0.64 5.52 15.74
N LEU A 13 -1.28 5.46 14.57
CA LEU A 13 -2.48 4.66 14.36
C LEU A 13 -2.22 3.17 14.64
N LEU A 14 -1.11 2.62 14.16
CA LEU A 14 -0.73 1.22 14.41
C LEU A 14 -0.53 0.93 15.90
N ALA A 15 0.09 1.85 16.64
CA ALA A 15 0.24 1.72 18.09
C ALA A 15 -1.12 1.76 18.80
N ASN A 16 -2.00 2.69 18.42
CA ASN A 16 -3.33 2.83 19.00
C ASN A 16 -4.23 1.63 18.68
N LEU A 17 -4.12 1.04 17.49
CA LEU A 17 -4.80 -0.19 17.11
C LEU A 17 -4.40 -1.38 17.99
N VAL A 18 -3.11 -1.50 18.32
CA VAL A 18 -2.62 -2.53 19.25
C VAL A 18 -3.19 -2.32 20.64
N SER A 19 -3.15 -1.09 21.15
CA SER A 19 -3.72 -0.73 22.46
C SER A 19 -5.21 -1.03 22.54
N ALA A 20 -5.99 -0.62 21.54
CA ALA A 20 -7.42 -0.87 21.47
C ALA A 20 -7.74 -2.38 21.46
N GLY A 21 -6.99 -3.17 20.68
CA GLY A 21 -7.15 -4.63 20.68
C GLY A 21 -6.86 -5.28 22.03
N LEU A 22 -5.86 -4.81 22.76
CA LEU A 22 -5.55 -5.27 24.12
C LEU A 22 -6.66 -4.89 25.11
N ALA A 23 -7.17 -3.67 25.04
CA ALA A 23 -8.24 -3.22 25.92
C ALA A 23 -9.52 -4.00 25.69
N ILE A 24 -9.93 -4.22 24.44
CA ILE A 24 -11.06 -5.08 24.10
C ILE A 24 -10.84 -6.50 24.67
N SER A 25 -9.64 -7.05 24.51
CA SER A 25 -9.33 -8.41 25.00
C SER A 25 -9.46 -8.50 26.53
N ASN A 26 -8.93 -7.52 27.26
CA ASN A 26 -9.06 -7.44 28.72
C ASN A 26 -10.52 -7.25 29.14
N PHE A 27 -11.28 -6.41 28.42
CA PHE A 27 -12.70 -6.20 28.68
C PHE A 27 -13.51 -7.48 28.54
N ILE A 28 -13.26 -8.26 27.48
CA ILE A 28 -13.96 -9.54 27.24
C ILE A 28 -13.59 -10.59 28.29
N GLN A 29 -12.38 -10.55 28.85
CA GLN A 29 -11.99 -11.43 29.96
C GLN A 29 -12.83 -11.15 31.22
N ASP A 30 -13.11 -9.88 31.50
CA ASP A 30 -13.90 -9.44 32.66
C ASP A 30 -15.43 -9.52 32.40
N TYR A 31 -15.85 -9.31 31.15
CA TYR A 31 -17.26 -9.28 30.72
C TYR A 31 -17.48 -10.19 29.51
N LYS A 32 -17.55 -11.49 29.75
CA LYS A 32 -17.65 -12.50 28.67
C LYS A 32 -18.87 -12.33 27.78
N GLU A 33 -19.98 -11.80 28.31
CA GLU A 33 -21.19 -11.54 27.53
C GLU A 33 -21.00 -10.46 26.46
N ALA A 34 -19.98 -9.59 26.60
CA ALA A 34 -19.66 -8.55 25.63
C ALA A 34 -18.87 -9.06 24.41
N ALA A 35 -18.39 -10.30 24.42
CA ALA A 35 -17.51 -10.84 23.38
C ALA A 35 -18.12 -10.72 21.98
N GLU A 36 -19.42 -11.04 21.86
CA GLU A 36 -20.14 -11.00 20.59
C GLU A 36 -20.23 -9.58 20.01
N ASP A 37 -20.44 -8.59 20.88
CA ASP A 37 -20.57 -7.18 20.48
C ASP A 37 -19.26 -6.63 19.85
N PHE A 38 -18.11 -7.17 20.23
CA PHE A 38 -16.79 -6.74 19.73
C PHE A 38 -16.27 -7.51 18.52
N VAL A 39 -16.95 -8.57 18.05
CA VAL A 39 -16.47 -9.38 16.92
C VAL A 39 -16.26 -8.51 15.68
N THR A 40 -17.27 -7.71 15.32
CA THR A 40 -17.20 -6.81 14.16
C THR A 40 -16.11 -5.77 14.35
N ILE A 41 -16.09 -5.06 15.49
CA ILE A 41 -15.05 -4.05 15.78
C ILE A 41 -13.66 -4.66 15.64
N THR A 42 -13.41 -5.83 16.19
CA THR A 42 -12.10 -6.49 16.14
C THR A 42 -11.68 -6.80 14.70
N ARG A 43 -12.62 -7.30 13.86
CA ARG A 43 -12.38 -7.49 12.42
C ARG A 43 -12.00 -6.17 11.75
N GLU A 44 -12.73 -5.10 12.05
CA GLU A 44 -12.48 -3.79 11.45
C GLU A 44 -11.14 -3.18 11.86
N LEU A 45 -10.71 -3.37 13.11
CA LEU A 45 -9.39 -2.94 13.57
C LEU A 45 -8.26 -3.71 12.85
N ILE A 46 -8.46 -4.99 12.54
CA ILE A 46 -7.49 -5.81 11.80
C ILE A 46 -7.38 -5.35 10.34
N GLU A 47 -8.51 -5.10 9.68
CA GLU A 47 -8.53 -4.56 8.32
C GLU A 47 -7.87 -3.18 8.26
N LEU A 48 -8.22 -2.29 9.19
CA LEU A 48 -7.61 -0.96 9.29
C LEU A 48 -6.10 -1.03 9.54
N ARG A 49 -5.64 -1.96 10.40
CA ARG A 49 -4.20 -2.22 10.61
C ARG A 49 -3.50 -2.62 9.32
N THR A 50 -4.14 -3.47 8.52
CA THR A 50 -3.58 -3.95 7.26
C THR A 50 -3.40 -2.79 6.28
N ILE A 51 -4.43 -1.95 6.14
CA ILE A 51 -4.39 -0.75 5.30
C ILE A 51 -3.29 0.22 5.78
N ALA A 52 -3.25 0.52 7.09
CA ALA A 52 -2.26 1.44 7.66
C ALA A 52 -0.82 0.91 7.54
N SER A 53 -0.60 -0.39 7.69
CA SER A 53 0.71 -1.02 7.52
C SER A 53 1.18 -0.96 6.07
N THR A 54 0.26 -1.12 5.11
CA THR A 54 0.58 -0.97 3.69
C THR A 54 0.91 0.47 3.35
N LEU A 55 0.09 1.42 3.81
CA LEU A 55 0.36 2.84 3.60
C LEU A 55 1.72 3.26 4.20
N GLN A 56 2.07 2.78 5.40
CA GLN A 56 3.39 3.03 6.01
C GLN A 56 4.52 2.50 5.12
N ARG A 57 4.44 1.25 4.69
CA ARG A 57 5.46 0.61 3.85
C ARG A 57 5.66 1.37 2.54
N ASP A 58 4.56 1.81 1.95
CA ASP A 58 4.59 2.58 0.70
C ASP A 58 5.22 3.97 0.93
N CYS A 59 5.16 4.53 2.13
CA CYS A 59 5.86 5.77 2.48
C CYS A 59 7.36 5.56 2.75
N ASP A 60 7.74 4.41 3.31
CA ASP A 60 9.12 4.10 3.71
C ASP A 60 10.01 3.65 2.54
N SER A 61 9.41 3.13 1.46
CA SER A 61 10.15 2.77 0.25
C SER A 61 10.65 4.05 -0.43
N SER A 62 11.97 4.29 -0.34
CA SER A 62 12.70 5.50 -0.74
C SER A 62 12.64 5.87 -2.24
N SER A 63 11.72 5.33 -3.04
CA SER A 63 11.39 5.79 -4.39
C SER A 63 10.54 7.06 -4.30
N ALA A 64 11.22 8.20 -4.20
CA ALA A 64 10.76 9.59 -4.35
C ALA A 64 9.23 9.80 -4.48
N SER A 65 8.57 10.12 -3.36
CA SER A 65 7.17 10.63 -3.28
C SER A 65 6.04 9.66 -3.67
N SER A 66 6.02 8.46 -3.09
CA SER A 66 4.98 7.44 -3.29
C SER A 66 3.53 7.92 -3.15
N ILE A 67 3.29 8.99 -2.37
CA ILE A 67 1.98 9.64 -2.29
C ILE A 67 1.96 10.91 -3.16
N PRO A 68 1.09 10.96 -4.19
CA PRO A 68 0.83 12.15 -4.98
C PRO A 68 0.53 13.37 -4.10
N VAL A 69 1.10 14.53 -4.42
CA VAL A 69 1.04 15.71 -3.54
C VAL A 69 -0.39 16.17 -3.25
N GLU A 70 -1.29 15.95 -4.21
CA GLU A 70 -2.72 16.24 -4.15
C GLU A 70 -3.45 15.36 -3.13
N LEU A 71 -3.02 14.12 -2.96
CA LEU A 71 -3.65 13.14 -2.06
C LEU A 71 -3.16 13.25 -0.61
N ARG A 72 -2.02 13.92 -0.36
CA ARG A 72 -1.42 13.99 0.99
C ARG A 72 -2.34 14.62 2.04
N PRO A 73 -2.98 15.80 1.80
CA PRO A 73 -3.85 16.41 2.81
C PRO A 73 -5.08 15.54 3.14
N HIS A 74 -5.65 14.90 2.11
CA HIS A 74 -6.78 14.00 2.26
C HIS A 74 -6.38 12.74 3.06
N THR A 75 -5.27 12.11 2.69
CA THR A 75 -4.72 10.94 3.38
C THR A 75 -4.48 11.24 4.86
N ALA A 76 -3.83 12.35 5.17
CA ALA A 76 -3.55 12.75 6.54
C ALA A 76 -4.83 13.01 7.37
N THR A 77 -5.83 13.66 6.76
CA THR A 77 -7.11 13.92 7.42
C THR A 77 -7.85 12.62 7.74
N ILE A 78 -7.90 11.70 6.78
CA ILE A 78 -8.56 10.40 6.96
C ILE A 78 -7.83 9.58 8.02
N LEU A 79 -6.49 9.57 7.98
CA LEU A 79 -5.65 8.86 8.95
C LEU A 79 -5.87 9.37 10.38
N LYS A 80 -5.95 10.69 10.56
CA LYS A 80 -6.31 11.30 11.85
C LYS A 80 -7.70 10.86 12.31
N ASN A 81 -8.69 10.88 11.42
CA ASN A 81 -10.04 10.45 11.78
C ASN A 81 -10.08 8.96 12.16
N CYS A 82 -9.30 8.10 11.47
CA CYS A 82 -9.13 6.71 11.87
C CYS A 82 -8.56 6.59 13.30
N ASP A 83 -7.53 7.39 13.60
CA ASP A 83 -6.90 7.42 14.92
C ASP A 83 -7.89 7.85 16.02
N ASP A 84 -8.64 8.94 15.76
CA ASP A 84 -9.65 9.46 16.66
C ASP A 84 -10.75 8.42 16.97
N VAL A 85 -11.15 7.60 15.99
CA VAL A 85 -12.16 6.56 16.20
C VAL A 85 -11.59 5.36 16.96
N VAL A 86 -10.34 4.97 16.69
CA VAL A 86 -9.66 3.91 17.47
C VAL A 86 -9.50 4.33 18.93
N LEU A 87 -9.16 5.59 19.20
CA LEU A 87 -9.12 6.15 20.55
C LEU A 87 -10.51 6.18 21.22
N GLN A 88 -11.58 6.40 20.45
CA GLN A 88 -12.95 6.29 20.99
C GLN A 88 -13.33 4.86 21.37
N VAL A 89 -12.87 3.85 20.63
CA VAL A 89 -13.04 2.44 21.00
C VAL A 89 -12.36 2.15 22.33
N GLN A 90 -11.12 2.62 22.49
CA GLN A 90 -10.39 2.52 23.75
C GLN A 90 -11.14 3.23 24.90
N GLY A 91 -11.55 4.47 24.68
CA GLY A 91 -12.29 5.25 25.68
C GLY A 91 -13.63 4.64 26.07
N LEU A 92 -14.30 3.94 25.14
CA LEU A 92 -15.53 3.21 25.43
C LEU A 92 -15.27 2.06 26.39
N VAL A 93 -14.27 1.23 26.09
CA VAL A 93 -13.86 0.12 26.97
C VAL A 93 -13.50 0.64 28.35
N ASP A 94 -12.65 1.66 28.43
CA ASP A 94 -12.18 2.24 29.69
C ASP A 94 -13.33 2.81 30.52
N LYS A 95 -14.32 3.46 29.89
CA LYS A 95 -15.53 3.98 30.54
C LYS A 95 -16.32 2.88 31.27
N TYR A 96 -16.46 1.70 30.65
CA TYR A 96 -17.19 0.59 31.27
C TYR A 96 -16.34 -0.18 32.29
N MET A 97 -15.03 -0.30 32.07
CA MET A 97 -14.09 -0.85 33.06
C MET A 97 -14.05 -0.01 34.34
N ALA A 98 -13.97 1.32 34.21
CA ALA A 98 -13.96 2.25 35.33
C ALA A 98 -15.25 2.23 36.17
N SER A 99 -16.34 1.67 35.63
CA SER A 99 -17.61 1.51 36.36
C SER A 99 -17.60 0.35 37.37
N GLY A 100 -16.50 -0.41 37.46
CA GLY A 100 -16.27 -1.46 38.45
C GLY A 100 -17.43 -2.46 38.50
N LYS A 101 -17.96 -2.74 39.70
CA LYS A 101 -19.05 -3.71 39.90
C LYS A 101 -20.35 -3.37 39.15
N THR A 102 -20.52 -2.14 38.67
CA THR A 102 -21.69 -1.73 37.88
C THR A 102 -21.45 -1.77 36.37
N GLY A 103 -20.22 -2.10 35.94
CA GLY A 103 -19.81 -2.12 34.53
C GLY A 103 -20.65 -3.09 33.70
N ALA A 104 -20.83 -4.32 34.15
CA ALA A 104 -21.65 -5.33 33.47
C ALA A 104 -23.11 -4.88 33.25
N ALA A 105 -23.73 -4.31 34.28
CA ALA A 105 -25.11 -3.83 34.19
C ALA A 105 -25.23 -2.62 33.23
N LYS A 106 -24.29 -1.66 33.31
CA LYS A 106 -24.24 -0.53 32.38
C LYS A 106 -23.95 -0.95 30.94
N TRP A 107 -23.10 -1.96 30.76
CA TRP A 107 -22.83 -2.58 29.46
C TRP A 107 -24.09 -3.17 28.87
N ALA A 108 -24.79 -4.03 29.62
CA ALA A 108 -26.04 -4.66 29.17
C ALA A 108 -27.13 -3.64 28.80
N LEU A 109 -27.15 -2.47 29.45
CA LEU A 109 -28.16 -1.43 29.20
C LEU A 109 -27.83 -0.48 28.04
N ARG A 110 -26.55 -0.16 27.81
CA ARG A 110 -26.14 0.89 26.85
C ARG A 110 -24.91 0.57 26.00
N GLY A 111 -24.12 -0.42 26.41
CA GLY A 111 -22.85 -0.77 25.76
C GLY A 111 -23.04 -1.17 24.30
N LYS A 112 -24.09 -1.95 24.01
CA LYS A 112 -24.40 -2.40 22.65
C LYS A 112 -24.69 -1.24 21.68
N ASP A 113 -25.45 -0.24 22.10
CA ASP A 113 -25.75 0.93 21.28
C ASP A 113 -24.51 1.80 21.05
N ASP A 114 -23.67 1.95 22.08
CA ASP A 114 -22.42 2.70 21.96
C ASP A 114 -21.41 1.97 21.04
N VAL A 115 -21.33 0.64 21.12
CA VAL A 115 -20.56 -0.21 20.19
C VAL A 115 -21.06 -0.07 18.76
N ALA A 116 -22.37 -0.14 18.52
CA ALA A 116 -22.95 -0.05 17.18
C ALA A 116 -22.60 1.29 16.51
N LYS A 117 -22.60 2.40 17.26
CA LYS A 117 -22.18 3.71 16.74
C LYS A 117 -20.71 3.71 16.33
N LEU A 118 -19.84 3.12 17.17
CA LEU A 118 -18.42 3.01 16.85
C LEU A 118 -18.16 2.07 15.67
N GLN A 119 -18.93 1.00 15.51
CA GLN A 119 -18.84 0.11 14.35
C GLN A 119 -19.08 0.88 13.05
N VAL A 120 -20.17 1.65 12.97
CA VAL A 120 -20.50 2.46 11.78
C VAL A 120 -19.41 3.49 11.49
N SER A 121 -18.90 4.17 12.53
CA SER A 121 -17.83 5.15 12.37
C SER A 121 -16.53 4.50 11.89
N LEU A 122 -16.12 3.40 12.52
CA LEU A 122 -14.90 2.67 12.19
C LEU A 122 -14.96 2.10 10.77
N GLU A 123 -16.09 1.52 10.37
CA GLU A 123 -16.31 1.06 9.00
C GLU A 123 -16.18 2.19 7.98
N THR A 124 -16.80 3.34 8.24
CA THR A 124 -16.75 4.51 7.35
C THR A 124 -15.31 4.98 7.14
N HIS A 125 -14.56 5.14 8.22
CA HIS A 125 -13.19 5.65 8.15
C HIS A 125 -12.21 4.60 7.61
N ARG A 126 -12.39 3.32 7.92
CA ARG A 126 -11.65 2.21 7.28
C ARG A 126 -11.85 2.22 5.77
N ASN A 127 -13.10 2.30 5.31
CA ASN A 127 -13.41 2.34 3.88
C ASN A 127 -12.79 3.55 3.20
N ALA A 128 -12.87 4.73 3.83
CA ALA A 128 -12.25 5.94 3.31
C ALA A 128 -10.72 5.80 3.15
N LEU A 129 -10.04 5.21 4.14
CA LEU A 129 -8.60 4.99 4.07
C LEU A 129 -8.24 3.93 3.02
N GLY A 130 -9.03 2.85 2.91
CA GLY A 130 -8.85 1.82 1.89
C GLY A 130 -9.01 2.35 0.47
N LEU A 131 -10.02 3.19 0.22
CA LEU A 131 -10.19 3.87 -1.07
C LEU A 131 -9.03 4.83 -1.38
N THR A 132 -8.55 5.55 -0.37
CA THR A 132 -7.41 6.46 -0.51
C THR A 132 -6.14 5.70 -0.88
N LEU A 133 -5.87 4.57 -0.23
CA LEU A 133 -4.76 3.69 -0.57
C LEU A 133 -4.89 3.15 -2.01
N GLY A 134 -6.10 2.77 -2.43
CA GLY A 134 -6.38 2.37 -3.82
C GLY A 134 -6.05 3.48 -4.82
N MET A 135 -6.44 4.74 -4.53
CA MET A 135 -6.12 5.89 -5.38
C MET A 135 -4.62 6.17 -5.44
N ILE A 136 -3.89 6.00 -4.33
CA ILE A 136 -2.43 6.13 -4.29
C ILE A 136 -1.79 5.07 -5.20
N SER A 137 -2.20 3.80 -5.08
CA SER A 137 -1.70 2.69 -5.90
C SER A 137 -1.94 2.88 -7.39
N VAL A 138 -3.15 3.33 -7.77
CA VAL A 138 -3.47 3.65 -9.17
C VAL A 138 -2.62 4.82 -9.69
N SER A 139 -2.43 5.86 -8.86
CA SER A 139 -1.65 7.04 -9.24
C SER A 139 -0.17 6.70 -9.42
N LEU A 140 0.39 5.83 -8.58
CA LEU A 140 1.76 5.34 -8.71
C LEU A 140 1.94 4.49 -9.97
N THR A 141 1.02 3.57 -10.24
CA THR A 141 1.01 2.75 -11.47
C THR A 141 0.97 3.63 -12.72
N LYS A 142 0.15 4.70 -12.69
CA LYS A 142 0.07 5.66 -13.79
C LYS A 142 1.38 6.43 -13.97
N ALA A 143 1.97 6.95 -12.91
CA ALA A 143 3.23 7.68 -12.99
C ALA A 143 4.36 6.82 -13.59
N VAL A 144 4.46 5.55 -13.18
CA VAL A 144 5.41 4.59 -13.75
C VAL A 144 5.17 4.36 -15.25
N LYS A 145 3.90 4.24 -15.66
CA LYS A 145 3.54 4.12 -17.08
C LYS A 145 3.94 5.37 -17.86
N ASP A 146 3.61 6.55 -17.37
CA ASP A 146 3.91 7.82 -18.02
C ASP A 146 5.44 8.00 -18.15
N ASP A 147 6.23 7.74 -17.10
CA ASP A 147 7.70 7.79 -17.15
C ASP A 147 8.28 6.78 -18.16
N THR A 148 7.72 5.57 -18.23
CA THR A 148 8.14 4.55 -19.20
C THR A 148 7.85 5.00 -20.64
N THR A 149 6.74 5.71 -20.88
CA THR A 149 6.44 6.28 -22.21
C THR A 149 7.45 7.36 -22.60
N VAL A 150 7.82 8.25 -21.68
CA VAL A 150 8.82 9.30 -21.94
C VAL A 150 10.20 8.68 -22.22
N ILE A 151 10.59 7.65 -21.48
CA ILE A 151 11.85 6.91 -21.74
C ILE A 151 11.82 6.25 -23.12
N LYS A 152 10.70 5.65 -23.50
CA LYS A 152 10.52 5.04 -24.83
C LYS A 152 10.66 6.08 -25.95
N GLU A 153 10.04 7.25 -25.78
CA GLU A 153 10.14 8.36 -26.75
C GLU A 153 11.58 8.88 -26.85
N GLY A 154 12.25 9.13 -25.73
CA GLY A 154 13.66 9.55 -25.71
C GLY A 154 14.61 8.50 -26.32
N MET A 155 14.34 7.22 -26.12
CA MET A 155 15.07 6.12 -26.78
C MET A 155 14.89 6.13 -28.29
N ALA A 156 13.69 6.44 -28.79
CA ALA A 156 13.44 6.58 -30.22
C ALA A 156 14.22 7.76 -30.83
N GLU A 157 14.28 8.90 -30.11
CA GLU A 157 15.10 10.05 -30.52
C GLU A 157 16.60 9.74 -30.53
N VAL A 158 17.11 9.05 -29.50
CA VAL A 158 18.52 8.62 -29.44
C VAL A 158 18.85 7.68 -30.60
N ARG A 159 17.93 6.76 -30.94
CA ARG A 159 18.08 5.89 -32.11
C ARG A 159 18.16 6.70 -33.40
N GLU A 160 17.27 7.68 -33.59
CA GLU A 160 17.28 8.54 -34.78
C GLU A 160 18.60 9.30 -34.90
N ILE A 161 19.07 9.92 -33.82
CA ILE A 161 20.36 10.62 -33.77
C ILE A 161 21.51 9.68 -34.11
N ALA A 162 21.55 8.47 -33.53
CA ALA A 162 22.59 7.48 -33.82
C ALA A 162 22.60 7.11 -35.30
N THR A 163 21.44 6.84 -35.91
CA THR A 163 21.37 6.53 -37.36
C THR A 163 21.81 7.70 -38.23
N HIS A 164 21.51 8.94 -37.84
CA HIS A 164 21.89 10.14 -38.58
C HIS A 164 23.40 10.40 -38.52
N VAL A 165 24.00 10.31 -37.33
CA VAL A 165 25.46 10.44 -37.13
C VAL A 165 26.21 9.40 -37.98
N LEU A 166 25.74 8.15 -37.97
CA LEU A 166 26.37 7.07 -38.72
C LEU A 166 26.28 7.25 -40.23
N LYS A 167 25.12 7.70 -40.76
CA LYS A 167 25.00 8.06 -42.18
C LYS A 167 25.96 9.19 -42.56
N GLY A 168 26.10 10.20 -41.70
CA GLY A 168 27.04 11.31 -41.91
C GLY A 168 28.50 10.84 -42.00
N VAL A 169 28.92 9.93 -41.12
CA VAL A 169 30.27 9.33 -41.14
C VAL A 169 30.51 8.55 -42.45
N GLU A 170 29.54 7.77 -42.90
CA GLU A 170 29.65 7.00 -44.15
C GLU A 170 29.73 7.93 -45.38
N THR A 171 28.96 9.02 -45.39
CA THR A 171 29.01 10.02 -46.48
C THR A 171 30.34 10.76 -46.51
N LEU A 172 30.87 11.18 -45.35
CA LEU A 172 32.19 11.82 -45.27
C LEU A 172 33.31 10.88 -45.75
N ARG A 173 33.29 9.61 -45.35
CA ARG A 173 34.24 8.60 -45.84
C ARG A 173 34.19 8.37 -47.34
N LYS A 174 33.01 8.43 -47.96
CA LYS A 174 32.85 8.33 -49.43
C LYS A 174 33.41 9.55 -50.16
N LEU A 175 33.35 10.73 -49.54
CA LEU A 175 33.89 11.96 -50.11
C LEU A 175 35.42 12.07 -49.92
N GLU A 176 35.98 11.50 -48.85
CA GLU A 176 37.42 11.56 -48.55
C GLU A 176 38.29 10.55 -49.30
N GLY A 177 37.72 9.60 -50.08
CA GLY A 177 38.51 8.74 -50.96
C GLY A 177 39.59 7.88 -50.28
N ALA A 178 39.40 7.51 -49.00
CA ALA A 178 40.42 6.81 -48.23
C ALA A 178 40.18 5.29 -48.14
N GLU A 179 40.97 4.54 -48.91
CA GLU A 179 41.31 3.14 -48.62
C GLU A 179 42.01 3.03 -47.25
N GLN A 180 41.37 2.39 -46.27
CA GLN A 180 42.09 1.65 -45.22
C GLN A 180 41.37 0.31 -44.92
N PRO A 181 41.96 -0.85 -45.30
CA PRO A 181 41.26 -2.15 -45.28
C PRO A 181 41.07 -2.80 -43.89
N GLY A 182 41.65 -2.24 -42.82
CA GLY A 182 41.70 -2.91 -41.50
C GLY A 182 40.51 -2.63 -40.58
N ASP A 183 39.80 -1.51 -40.76
CA ASP A 183 38.86 -0.98 -39.76
C ASP A 183 37.37 -1.21 -40.12
N ARG A 184 37.11 -1.73 -41.33
CA ARG A 184 35.77 -1.94 -41.91
C ARG A 184 34.94 -3.02 -41.20
N LEU A 185 35.59 -4.00 -40.57
CA LEU A 185 34.91 -5.18 -40.04
C LEU A 185 34.46 -5.01 -38.57
N ASP A 186 35.08 -4.10 -37.81
CA ASP A 186 34.77 -3.91 -36.39
C ASP A 186 33.60 -2.94 -36.18
N LEU A 187 33.49 -1.88 -36.99
CA LEU A 187 32.44 -0.86 -36.83
C LEU A 187 31.03 -1.35 -37.20
N ALA A 188 30.91 -2.16 -38.27
CA ALA A 188 29.63 -2.76 -38.67
C ALA A 188 29.12 -3.79 -37.65
N GLY A 189 30.03 -4.53 -37.02
CA GLY A 189 29.70 -5.47 -35.93
C GLY A 189 29.25 -4.75 -34.66
N ARG A 190 29.96 -3.68 -34.27
CA ARG A 190 29.55 -2.81 -33.14
C ARG A 190 28.21 -2.13 -33.39
N PHE A 191 27.92 -1.78 -34.65
CA PHE A 191 26.64 -1.20 -35.06
C PHE A 191 25.46 -2.16 -34.91
N MET A 192 25.58 -3.40 -35.41
CA MET A 192 24.54 -4.41 -35.21
C MET A 192 24.28 -4.70 -33.73
N MET A 193 25.34 -4.66 -32.90
CA MET A 193 25.21 -4.89 -31.46
C MET A 193 24.47 -3.75 -30.76
N LEU A 194 24.70 -2.50 -31.17
CA LEU A 194 24.00 -1.32 -30.66
C LEU A 194 22.54 -1.28 -31.12
N GLU A 195 22.26 -1.52 -32.41
CA GLU A 195 20.88 -1.58 -32.91
C GLU A 195 20.09 -2.67 -32.21
N ARG A 196 20.67 -3.87 -32.01
CA ARG A 196 20.00 -4.95 -31.29
C ARG A 196 19.75 -4.61 -29.82
N TYR A 197 20.70 -3.96 -29.15
CA TYR A 197 20.51 -3.50 -27.78
C TYR A 197 19.37 -2.47 -27.66
N LEU A 198 19.30 -1.51 -28.59
CA LEU A 198 18.21 -0.52 -28.61
C LEU A 198 16.85 -1.16 -28.92
N ASP A 199 16.83 -2.18 -29.78
CA ASP A 199 15.62 -2.93 -30.13
C ASP A 199 15.12 -3.78 -28.95
N ASP A 200 16.03 -4.49 -28.27
CA ASP A 200 15.73 -5.29 -27.07
C ASP A 200 15.16 -4.42 -25.94
N MET A 201 15.74 -3.23 -25.72
CA MET A 201 15.27 -2.29 -24.70
C MET A 201 13.92 -1.64 -25.07
N THR A 202 13.69 -1.35 -26.35
CA THR A 202 12.40 -0.82 -26.83
C THR A 202 11.30 -1.88 -26.73
N SER A 203 11.62 -3.13 -27.08
CA SER A 203 10.71 -4.27 -26.95
C SER A 203 10.33 -4.52 -25.49
N TYR A 204 11.29 -4.46 -24.57
CA TYR A 204 11.00 -4.55 -23.14
C TYR A 204 10.04 -3.44 -22.67
N ALA A 205 10.28 -2.18 -23.06
CA ALA A 205 9.38 -1.08 -22.72
C ALA A 205 7.95 -1.31 -23.26
N ASP A 206 7.80 -1.90 -24.45
CA ASP A 206 6.49 -2.26 -25.01
C ASP A 206 5.76 -3.34 -24.20
N THR A 207 6.48 -4.31 -23.63
CA THR A 207 5.87 -5.33 -22.75
C THR A 207 5.39 -4.78 -21.41
N VAL A 208 5.96 -3.67 -20.94
CA VAL A 208 5.54 -2.99 -19.70
C VAL A 208 4.35 -2.07 -19.93
N ILE A 209 4.19 -1.55 -21.16
CA ILE A 209 3.06 -0.70 -21.56
C ILE A 209 1.84 -1.54 -21.96
N GLY A 210 2.05 -2.80 -22.37
CA GLY A 210 1.02 -3.75 -22.77
C GLY A 210 0.56 -4.71 -21.66
N GLU A 211 -0.77 -4.79 -21.51
CA GLU A 211 -1.56 -5.74 -20.68
C GLU A 211 -1.67 -5.51 -19.16
N ASP A 212 -2.90 -5.16 -18.78
CA ASP A 212 -3.51 -5.29 -17.45
C ASP A 212 -3.41 -6.73 -16.90
N LEU A 213 -3.51 -6.81 -15.57
CA LEU A 213 -3.81 -7.97 -14.69
C LEU A 213 -2.63 -8.37 -13.80
N TRP A 214 -2.69 -7.95 -12.54
CA TRP A 214 -2.02 -8.67 -11.44
C TRP A 214 -3.03 -9.00 -10.35
N GLU A 215 -3.39 -10.28 -10.33
CA GLU A 215 -3.98 -11.00 -9.20
C GLU A 215 -3.03 -11.00 -8.00
N ASP A 216 -3.65 -10.85 -6.84
CA ASP A 216 -3.05 -10.63 -5.53
C ASP A 216 -2.64 -11.97 -4.88
N SER A 217 -1.39 -12.10 -4.43
CA SER A 217 -0.89 -13.33 -3.79
C SER A 217 -0.07 -13.02 -2.54
N GLU A 218 -0.71 -12.56 -1.46
CA GLU A 218 -0.05 -12.63 -0.14
C GLU A 218 -0.99 -12.59 1.10
N THR A 219 -2.10 -13.33 1.10
CA THR A 219 -3.03 -13.40 2.26
C THR A 219 -2.82 -14.59 3.21
N ARG A 220 -1.68 -15.31 3.12
CA ARG A 220 -1.57 -16.66 3.74
C ARG A 220 -1.13 -16.68 5.21
N SER A 221 -0.50 -15.64 5.76
CA SER A 221 0.12 -15.72 7.10
C SER A 221 -0.77 -15.28 8.28
N ILE A 222 -1.69 -14.33 8.10
CA ILE A 222 -2.42 -13.72 9.25
C ILE A 222 -3.64 -14.56 9.70
N ARG A 223 -4.19 -15.41 8.82
CA ARG A 223 -5.26 -16.36 9.18
C ARG A 223 -4.91 -17.26 10.37
N LYS A 224 -3.62 -17.56 10.60
CA LYS A 224 -3.18 -18.48 11.66
C LYS A 224 -3.27 -17.90 13.06
N ILE A 225 -3.11 -16.59 13.25
CA ILE A 225 -3.07 -15.98 14.58
C ILE A 225 -4.49 -15.72 15.10
N CYS A 226 -5.41 -15.28 14.24
CA CYS A 226 -6.81 -15.07 14.63
C CYS A 226 -7.60 -16.37 14.83
N TRP A 227 -7.34 -17.41 14.03
CA TRP A 227 -8.04 -18.71 14.19
C TRP A 227 -7.63 -19.47 15.46
N ALA A 228 -6.36 -19.38 15.89
CA ALA A 228 -5.88 -20.05 17.09
C ALA A 228 -6.59 -19.55 18.36
N THR A 229 -6.88 -18.24 18.44
CA THR A 229 -7.54 -17.63 19.59
C THR A 229 -9.05 -17.85 19.59
N LEU A 230 -9.70 -17.86 18.41
CA LEU A 230 -11.14 -18.10 18.27
C LEU A 230 -11.54 -19.57 18.49
N LEU A 231 -10.71 -20.54 18.06
CA LEU A 231 -10.99 -21.97 18.28
C LEU A 231 -10.70 -22.41 19.72
N ALA A 232 -9.68 -21.84 20.37
CA ALA A 232 -9.38 -22.13 21.77
C ALA A 232 -10.50 -21.71 22.73
N GLY A 233 -11.24 -20.64 22.39
CA GLY A 233 -12.41 -20.19 23.15
C GLY A 233 -13.67 -21.06 23.00
N ASN A 234 -13.78 -21.86 21.92
CA ASN A 234 -14.98 -22.64 21.63
C ASN A 234 -14.88 -24.11 22.08
N SER A 235 -13.68 -24.61 22.39
CA SER A 235 -13.49 -26.01 22.81
C SER A 235 -13.80 -26.27 24.29
N SER A 236 -13.93 -25.24 25.13
CA SER A 236 -14.32 -25.40 26.55
C SER A 236 -15.83 -25.43 26.79
N ARG A 237 -16.66 -25.46 25.73
CA ARG A 237 -18.12 -25.46 25.84
C ARG A 237 -18.79 -26.81 25.48
N MET A 238 -18.01 -27.88 25.31
CA MET A 238 -18.53 -29.22 24.97
C MET A 238 -18.35 -30.31 26.05
N TYR A 239 -17.88 -29.96 27.24
CA TYR A 239 -17.89 -30.85 28.41
C TYR A 239 -18.21 -30.05 29.68
N ASN A 240 -19.48 -29.68 29.86
CA ASN A 240 -20.18 -29.54 31.13
C ASN A 240 -21.65 -29.19 30.87
#